data_AF-A0A3B8K4Y2-F1
#
_entry.id   AF-A0A3B8K4Y2-F1
#
_cell.length_a   1.000
_cell.length_b   1.000
_cell.length_c   1.000
_cell.angle_alpha   90.00
_cell.angle_beta   90.00
_cell.angle_gamma   90.00
#
_symmetry.space_group_name_H-M   'P 1'
#
loop_
_entity.id
_entity.type
_entity.pdbx_description
1 polymer ?
#
loop_
_entity_poly.entity_id
_entity_poly.type
_entity_poly.pdbx_seq_one_letter_code
_entity_poly.pdbx_strand_id
1 'polypeptide(L)'
;EEMVKREAREEAGCDITALEPIARYFSTPGACSEKVDLFCGRVDAAGLGGVHGLAEEGEDIRATVWPVAEALAMLETGQICNSMTLIALQWLAGHHATLSEKWLRGA
;
A
#
# COMPACT_ATOMS: atom_id res chain seq x y z
N GLU A 1 -13.30 -0.93 1.86
CA GLU A 1 -12.77 -2.03 1.03
C GLU A 1 -13.01 -1.81 -0.45
N GLU A 2 -14.25 -1.60 -0.92
CA GLU A 2 -14.50 -1.40 -2.37
C GLU A 2 -13.76 -0.20 -2.97
N MET A 3 -13.70 0.93 -2.26
CA MET A 3 -12.87 2.07 -2.65
C MET A 3 -11.40 1.67 -2.81
N VAL A 4 -10.81 0.99 -1.82
CA VAL A 4 -9.41 0.53 -1.86
C VAL A 4 -9.13 -0.32 -3.11
N LYS A 5 -10.03 -1.23 -3.48
CA LYS A 5 -9.88 -2.06 -4.69
C LYS A 5 -9.99 -1.25 -5.98
N ARG A 6 -10.84 -0.23 -6.00
CA ARG A 6 -11.02 0.65 -7.16
C ARG A 6 -9.78 1.51 -7.38
N GLU A 7 -9.36 2.26 -6.35
CA GLU A 7 -8.16 3.12 -6.41
C GLU A 7 -6.92 2.31 -6.78
N ALA A 8 -6.74 1.11 -6.21
CA ALA A 8 -5.63 0.21 -6.52
C ALA A 8 -5.54 -0.16 -8.02
N ARG A 9 -6.68 -0.29 -8.71
CA ARG A 9 -6.73 -0.52 -10.15
C ARG A 9 -6.44 0.77 -10.94
N GLU A 10 -6.99 1.89 -10.50
CA GLU A 10 -6.86 3.19 -11.18
C GLU A 10 -5.43 3.76 -11.07
N GLU A 11 -4.81 3.68 -9.89
CA GLU A 11 -3.50 4.28 -9.59
C GLU A 11 -2.30 3.35 -9.86
N ALA A 12 -2.52 2.02 -9.89
CA ALA A 12 -1.42 1.05 -9.99
C ALA A 12 -1.73 -0.16 -10.88
N GLY A 13 -2.92 -0.24 -11.48
CA GLY A 13 -3.32 -1.36 -12.33
C GLY A 13 -3.44 -2.69 -11.58
N CYS A 14 -3.58 -2.69 -10.26
CA CYS A 14 -3.52 -3.91 -9.46
C CYS A 14 -4.88 -4.43 -9.01
N ASP A 15 -5.09 -5.74 -9.20
CA ASP A 15 -6.27 -6.46 -8.73
C ASP A 15 -6.01 -7.06 -7.34
N ILE A 16 -6.65 -6.47 -6.33
CA ILE A 16 -6.53 -6.97 -4.95
C ILE A 16 -7.41 -8.20 -4.75
N THR A 17 -6.78 -9.32 -4.36
CA THR A 17 -7.43 -10.62 -4.13
C THR A 17 -7.78 -10.89 -2.66
N ALA A 18 -7.12 -10.21 -1.73
CA ALA A 18 -7.40 -10.26 -0.30
C ALA A 18 -6.94 -8.96 0.36
N LEU A 19 -7.63 -8.54 1.44
CA LEU A 19 -7.28 -7.35 2.21
C LEU A 19 -7.03 -7.73 3.67
N GLU A 20 -5.95 -7.21 4.25
CA GLU A 20 -5.67 -7.27 5.68
C GLU A 20 -5.70 -5.85 6.28
N PRO A 21 -6.51 -5.59 7.32
CA PRO A 21 -6.48 -4.31 8.02
C PRO A 21 -5.14 -4.08 8.72
N ILE A 22 -4.55 -2.89 8.56
CA ILE A 22 -3.32 -2.49 9.24
C ILE A 22 -3.65 -1.60 10.44
N ALA A 23 -4.25 -0.44 10.18
CA ALA A 23 -4.51 0.57 11.20
C ALA A 23 -5.64 1.52 10.76
N ARG A 24 -6.32 2.10 11.75
CA ARG A 24 -7.15 3.29 11.58
C ARG A 24 -6.54 4.42 12.40
N TYR A 25 -6.12 5.50 11.76
CA TYR A 25 -5.39 6.57 12.44
C TYR A 25 -5.77 7.96 11.91
N PHE A 26 -5.52 9.00 12.72
CA PHE A 26 -5.63 10.38 12.29
C PHE A 26 -4.32 10.82 11.65
N SER A 27 -4.36 11.40 10.45
CA SER A 27 -3.15 11.82 9.72
C SER A 27 -2.38 12.91 10.47
N THR A 28 -3.10 13.92 11.00
CA THR A 28 -2.55 14.99 11.83
C THR A 28 -3.60 15.56 12.79
N PRO A 29 -3.79 14.96 13.99
CA PRO A 29 -4.89 15.31 14.90
C PRO A 29 -4.97 16.79 15.29
N GLY A 30 -3.83 17.49 15.28
CA GLY A 30 -3.74 18.92 15.63
C GLY A 30 -4.08 19.87 14.47
N ALA A 31 -4.13 19.38 13.23
CA ALA A 31 -4.35 20.22 12.04
C ALA A 31 -5.55 19.78 11.18
N CYS A 32 -5.92 18.50 11.20
CA CYS A 32 -6.99 17.96 10.37
C CYS A 32 -7.79 16.87 11.10
N SER A 33 -9.07 16.74 10.79
CA SER A 33 -9.95 15.68 11.28
C SER A 33 -9.93 14.41 10.41
N GLU A 34 -9.10 14.39 9.36
CA GLU A 34 -8.93 13.26 8.45
C GLU A 34 -8.51 12.00 9.20
N LYS A 35 -9.20 10.91 8.88
CA LYS A 35 -8.89 9.56 9.34
C LYS A 35 -8.56 8.68 8.15
N VAL A 36 -7.48 7.94 8.27
CA VAL A 36 -7.04 6.98 7.26
C VAL A 36 -7.33 5.58 7.75
N ASP A 37 -8.02 4.81 6.91
CA ASP A 37 -8.17 3.37 7.03
C ASP A 37 -7.14 2.69 6.13
N LEU A 38 -6.12 2.09 6.73
CA LEU A 38 -4.96 1.54 6.04
C LEU A 38 -5.05 0.01 5.97
N PHE A 39 -4.75 -0.55 4.80
CA PHE A 39 -4.84 -1.99 4.52
C PHE A 39 -3.58 -2.48 3.78
N CYS A 40 -3.30 -3.78 3.92
CA CYS A 40 -2.38 -4.52 3.07
C CYS A 40 -3.19 -5.34 2.04
N GLY A 41 -2.98 -5.10 0.74
CA GLY A 41 -3.65 -5.84 -0.33
C GLY A 41 -2.77 -6.95 -0.90
N ARG A 42 -3.31 -8.16 -1.04
CA ARG A 42 -2.66 -9.26 -1.77
C ARG A 42 -2.87 -9.08 -3.27
N VAL A 43 -1.78 -8.94 -4.01
CA VAL A 43 -1.77 -8.75 -5.48
C VAL A 43 -0.79 -9.71 -6.13
N ASP A 44 -1.00 -10.01 -7.42
CA ASP A 44 0.07 -10.49 -8.29
C ASP A 44 0.81 -9.27 -8.85
N ALA A 45 2.11 -9.17 -8.57
CA ALA A 45 2.93 -8.05 -9.00
C ALA A 45 3.55 -8.25 -10.40
N ALA A 46 3.37 -9.42 -11.02
CA ALA A 46 3.91 -9.71 -12.34
C ALA A 46 3.34 -8.75 -13.39
N GLY A 47 4.23 -8.01 -14.06
CA GLY A 47 3.84 -7.06 -15.11
C GLY A 47 3.26 -5.74 -14.61
N LEU A 48 3.21 -5.51 -13.28
CA LEU A 48 2.78 -4.21 -12.73
C LEU A 48 3.87 -3.13 -12.87
N GLY A 49 3.42 -1.87 -12.74
CA GLY A 49 4.23 -0.67 -12.88
C GLY A 49 3.69 0.24 -14.00
N GLY A 50 4.43 1.30 -14.33
CA GLY A 50 4.07 2.22 -15.40
C GLY A 50 3.48 3.54 -14.90
N VAL A 51 2.84 4.28 -15.82
CA VAL A 51 2.19 5.56 -15.53
C VAL A 51 0.67 5.33 -15.50
N HIS A 52 0.03 5.85 -14.46
CA HIS A 52 -1.37 5.63 -14.08
C HIS A 52 -1.99 6.94 -13.59
N GLY A 53 -3.27 6.88 -13.24
CA GLY A 53 -4.08 8.04 -12.87
C GLY A 53 -5.13 8.37 -13.95
N LEU A 54 -6.20 9.02 -13.53
CA LEU A 54 -7.28 9.45 -14.41
C LEU A 54 -7.11 10.93 -14.77
N ALA A 55 -7.20 11.24 -16.07
CA ALA A 55 -7.07 12.61 -16.55
C ALA A 55 -8.13 13.56 -15.96
N GLU A 56 -9.31 13.04 -15.63
CA GLU A 56 -10.40 13.78 -15.00
C GLU A 56 -10.16 14.09 -13.51
N GLU A 57 -9.28 13.33 -12.85
CA GLU A 57 -8.92 13.51 -11.44
C GLU A 57 -7.61 14.30 -11.27
N GLY A 58 -6.90 14.55 -12.37
CA GLY A 58 -5.68 15.35 -12.37
C GLY A 58 -4.48 14.62 -11.77
N GLU A 59 -4.51 13.30 -11.79
CA GLU A 59 -3.48 12.44 -11.18
C GLU A 59 -2.41 12.05 -12.21
N ASP A 60 -1.14 12.25 -11.84
CA ASP A 60 0.03 11.83 -12.62
C ASP A 60 0.89 10.92 -11.73
N ILE A 61 0.59 9.62 -11.77
CA ILE A 61 1.13 8.63 -10.85
C ILE A 61 2.06 7.68 -11.60
N ARG A 62 3.24 7.42 -11.02
CA ARG A 62 4.16 6.38 -11.51
C ARG A 62 4.24 5.22 -10.52
N ALA A 63 3.58 4.11 -10.85
CA ALA A 63 3.64 2.88 -10.09
C ALA A 63 5.00 2.18 -10.29
N THR A 64 5.58 1.69 -9.20
CA THR A 64 6.84 0.93 -9.21
C THR A 64 6.73 -0.28 -8.28
N VAL A 65 7.37 -1.39 -8.67
CA VAL A 65 7.40 -2.63 -7.90
C VAL A 65 8.79 -2.78 -7.29
N TRP A 66 8.84 -3.04 -5.98
CA TRP A 66 10.09 -3.19 -5.23
C TRP A 66 10.09 -4.49 -4.45
N PRO A 67 11.25 -5.19 -4.35
CA PRO A 67 11.42 -6.24 -3.36
C PRO A 67 11.20 -5.68 -1.96
N VAL A 68 10.55 -6.46 -1.08
CA VAL A 68 10.25 -6.04 0.29
C VAL A 68 11.50 -5.59 1.04
N ALA A 69 12.62 -6.31 0.87
CA ALA A 69 13.90 -5.95 1.48
C ALA A 69 14.41 -4.55 1.06
N GLU A 70 14.24 -4.19 -0.22
CA GLU A 70 14.65 -2.87 -0.73
C GLU A 70 13.73 -1.77 -0.21
N ALA A 71 12.41 -2.00 -0.19
CA ALA A 71 11.45 -1.05 0.38
C ALA A 71 11.71 -0.78 1.88
N LEU A 72 12.10 -1.82 2.63
CA LEU A 72 12.50 -1.67 4.04
C LEU A 72 13.84 -0.94 4.19
N ALA A 73 14.79 -1.12 3.29
CA ALA A 73 16.02 -0.31 3.30
C ALA A 73 15.74 1.17 2.96
N MET A 74 14.82 1.46 2.05
CA MET A 74 14.38 2.83 1.74
C MET A 74 13.67 3.50 2.93
N LEU A 75 12.95 2.71 3.74
CA LEU A 75 12.38 3.15 5.00
C LEU A 75 13.47 3.57 6.00
N GLU A 76 14.52 2.76 6.17
CA GLU A 76 15.62 3.05 7.10
C GLU A 76 16.46 4.27 6.69
N THR A 77 16.65 4.46 5.39
CA THR A 77 17.42 5.58 4.82
C THR A 77 16.62 6.89 4.71
N GLY A 78 15.31 6.86 4.99
CA GLY A 78 14.44 8.03 4.94
C GLY A 78 14.03 8.45 3.53
N GLN A 79 14.27 7.61 2.51
CA GLN A 79 13.76 7.85 1.15
C GLN A 79 12.23 7.77 1.09
N ILE A 80 11.62 6.99 1.98
CA ILE A 80 10.18 6.97 2.21
C ILE A 80 9.88 7.87 3.40
N CYS A 81 9.10 8.93 3.19
CA CYS A 81 8.88 9.98 4.19
C CYS A 81 7.42 10.44 4.34
N ASN A 82 6.44 9.69 3.82
CA ASN A 82 5.02 9.96 4.03
C ASN A 82 4.42 9.01 5.09
N SER A 83 3.44 9.49 5.86
CA SER A 83 2.91 8.78 7.03
C SER A 83 2.28 7.42 6.69
N MET A 84 1.47 7.35 5.62
CA MET A 84 0.77 6.13 5.22
C MET A 84 1.75 5.00 4.88
N THR A 85 2.73 5.28 4.01
CA THR A 85 3.73 4.28 3.60
C THR A 85 4.65 3.91 4.75
N LEU A 86 5.05 4.87 5.61
CA LEU A 86 5.86 4.60 6.80
C LEU A 86 5.15 3.59 7.73
N ILE A 87 3.87 3.83 8.06
CA ILE A 87 3.08 2.95 8.92
C ILE A 87 2.90 1.58 8.26
N ALA A 88 2.56 1.54 6.97
CA ALA A 88 2.33 0.30 6.24
C ALA A 88 3.59 -0.58 6.19
N LEU A 89 4.76 -0.01 5.88
CA LEU A 89 6.01 -0.78 5.78
C LEU A 89 6.54 -1.22 7.14
N GLN A 90 6.40 -0.40 8.18
CA GLN A 90 6.75 -0.81 9.55
C GLN A 90 5.86 -1.96 10.02
N TRP A 91 4.56 -1.90 9.75
CA TRP A 91 3.65 -3.02 10.03
C TRP A 91 4.06 -4.26 9.22
N LEU A 92 4.32 -4.11 7.92
CA LEU A 92 4.69 -5.22 7.05
C LEU A 92 5.97 -5.91 7.54
N ALA A 93 6.98 -5.16 8.00
CA ALA A 93 8.21 -5.73 8.54
C ALA A 93 7.96 -6.75 9.68
N GLY A 94 6.96 -6.50 10.53
CA GLY A 94 6.59 -7.40 11.63
C GLY A 94 5.61 -8.51 11.25
N HIS A 95 4.91 -8.39 10.12
CA HIS A 95 3.79 -9.28 9.75
C HIS A 95 4.03 -10.05 8.43
N HIS A 96 5.09 -9.72 7.68
CA HIS A 96 5.30 -10.27 6.33
C HIS A 96 5.31 -11.80 6.31
N ALA A 97 6.05 -12.44 7.22
CA ALA A 97 6.15 -13.89 7.27
C ALA A 97 4.80 -14.55 7.61
N THR A 98 4.13 -14.09 8.67
CA THR A 98 2.85 -14.65 9.12
C THR A 98 1.74 -14.41 8.11
N LEU A 99 1.71 -13.24 7.46
CA LEU A 99 0.76 -12.90 6.40
C LEU A 99 0.99 -13.74 5.15
N SER A 100 2.24 -13.94 4.75
CA SER A 100 2.60 -14.81 3.62
C SER A 100 2.11 -16.24 3.87
N GLU A 101 2.38 -16.79 5.06
CA GLU A 101 1.89 -18.12 5.43
C GLU A 101 0.35 -18.20 5.42
N LYS A 102 -0.33 -17.19 5.98
CA LYS A 102 -1.80 -17.12 6.00
C LYS A 102 -2.37 -17.17 4.58
N TRP A 103 -1.80 -16.40 3.67
CA TRP A 103 -2.30 -16.30 2.30
C TRP A 103 -1.92 -17.48 1.41
N LEU A 104 -0.80 -18.14 1.66
CA LEU A 104 -0.42 -19.38 0.96
C LEU A 104 -1.26 -20.57 1.41
N ARG A 105 -1.65 -20.64 2.68
CA ARG A 105 -2.52 -21.73 3.20
C ARG A 105 -3.98 -21.63 2.74
N GLY A 106 -4.42 -20.41 2.41
CA GLY A 106 -5.78 -20.14 1.93
C GLY A 106 -5.90 -19.98 0.40
N ALA A 107 -4.81 -20.20 -0.35
CA ALA A 107 -4.78 -20.17 -1.81
C ALA A 107 -4.98 -21.57 -2.41
#